data_AF-A0A966UEF3-F1
#
_entry.id   AF-A0A966UEF3-F1
#
_cell.length_a   1.000
_cell.length_b   1.000
_cell.length_c   1.000
_cell.angle_alpha   90.00
_cell.angle_beta   90.00
_cell.angle_gamma   90.00
#
_symmetry.space_group_name_H-M   'P 1'
#
loop_
_entity.id
_entity.type
_entity.pdbx_description
1 polymer ?
#
loop_
_entity_poly.entity_id
_entity_poly.type
_entity_poly.pdbx_seq_one_letter_code
_entity_poly.pdbx_strand_id
1 'polypeptide(L)'
;MVGRKRRFTALITTLACLGLISGPSGVSLAAGSDVDADFRDPNESGDGYQIVILKDQSPVKGFSYLMDGSQQASWGKTCSSISDDPCAGDPGGTSFQALLQPCATANQLDCISEFGVSTEANAITPANFIGNFPTTGRHDFSGDPALKLPTGGPPTLWSVPSKPHAGGSTYMVQVQTSGGFQSGEYGLSEFGIEIQPIELVPDICIPGQGTQSCDEDQGLGFYDIPISDIEYDDDGNELPRQTRWGLASRVSMSNNDCIVLAQDQCARRHAFPSDARFAIKVRLSQSPKGWLHGRISKPEVQINSISGSAVEVSVIANTVKTPVVATSTPWSNLPTTLQDAYRATGGFRGASSGTRNPRQTPETQPEARNSISAPSSYSTTGMAELLAWLPYINDKST
;
A
#
# COMPACT_ATOMS: atom_id res chain seq x y z
N MET A 1 86.37 -24.08 4.51
CA MET A 1 85.98 -25.01 3.44
C MET A 1 84.73 -25.77 3.86
N VAL A 2 83.68 -25.69 3.03
CA VAL A 2 82.44 -26.52 3.01
C VAL A 2 81.56 -26.39 4.28
N GLY A 3 80.48 -25.61 4.34
CA GLY A 3 79.45 -25.38 3.31
C GLY A 3 78.24 -26.29 3.55
N ARG A 4 77.58 -26.16 4.71
CA ARG A 4 76.43 -26.96 5.16
C ARG A 4 75.18 -26.57 4.36
N LYS A 5 74.89 -27.28 3.26
CA LYS A 5 73.68 -27.11 2.44
C LYS A 5 72.43 -27.46 3.25
N ARG A 6 71.68 -26.43 3.67
CA ARG A 6 70.30 -26.56 4.16
C ARG A 6 69.40 -26.86 2.96
N ARG A 7 68.72 -28.01 2.99
CA ARG A 7 67.65 -28.35 2.05
C ARG A 7 66.43 -27.48 2.40
N PHE A 8 66.09 -26.54 1.53
CA PHE A 8 64.81 -25.84 1.55
C PHE A 8 63.78 -26.75 0.92
N THR A 9 62.85 -27.26 1.73
CA THR A 9 61.63 -27.89 1.24
C THR A 9 60.68 -26.77 0.84
N ALA A 10 60.50 -26.56 -0.47
CA ALA A 10 59.51 -25.63 -0.99
C ALA A 10 58.10 -26.20 -0.75
N LEU A 11 57.36 -25.55 0.14
CA LEU A 11 55.92 -25.80 0.33
C LEU A 11 55.21 -25.12 -0.85
N ILE A 12 54.71 -25.91 -1.81
CA ILE A 12 53.83 -25.43 -2.87
C ILE A 12 52.43 -25.31 -2.24
N THR A 13 52.10 -24.14 -1.72
CA THR A 13 50.72 -23.77 -1.39
C THR A 13 50.02 -23.40 -2.69
N THR A 14 49.31 -24.36 -3.27
CA THR A 14 48.32 -24.13 -4.33
C THR A 14 47.19 -23.28 -3.77
N LEU A 15 47.27 -21.97 -3.97
CA LEU A 15 46.18 -21.04 -3.73
C LEU A 15 45.12 -21.26 -4.82
N ALA A 16 44.20 -22.20 -4.57
CA ALA A 16 43.00 -22.33 -5.38
C ALA A 16 42.09 -21.13 -5.07
N CYS A 17 42.17 -20.08 -5.88
CA CYS A 17 41.13 -19.06 -5.96
C CYS A 17 39.85 -19.72 -6.45
N LEU A 18 39.04 -20.28 -5.53
CA LEU A 18 37.61 -20.43 -5.77
C LEU A 18 37.05 -19.01 -5.81
N GLY A 19 36.89 -18.48 -7.02
CA GLY A 19 36.00 -17.36 -7.26
C GLY A 19 34.61 -17.79 -6.83
N LEU A 20 34.14 -17.26 -5.70
CA LEU A 20 32.73 -17.22 -5.37
C LEU A 20 32.06 -16.39 -6.45
N ILE A 21 31.53 -17.07 -7.47
CA ILE A 21 30.52 -16.48 -8.34
C ILE A 21 29.31 -16.27 -7.43
N SER A 22 29.15 -15.04 -6.94
CA SER A 22 27.91 -14.58 -6.34
C SER A 22 26.83 -14.64 -7.40
N GLY A 23 26.13 -15.78 -7.48
CA GLY A 23 24.86 -15.88 -8.18
C GLY A 23 23.82 -14.96 -7.53
N PRO A 24 22.73 -14.64 -8.24
CA PRO A 24 21.68 -13.79 -7.69
C PRO A 24 21.17 -14.39 -6.38
N SER A 25 21.01 -13.52 -5.37
CA SER A 25 20.48 -13.84 -4.06
C SER A 25 19.02 -14.33 -4.16
N GLY A 26 18.82 -15.57 -4.59
CA GLY A 26 17.56 -16.26 -4.41
C GLY A 26 17.42 -16.64 -2.95
N VAL A 27 16.45 -16.07 -2.26
CA VAL A 27 16.06 -16.53 -0.92
C VAL A 27 15.48 -17.93 -1.08
N SER A 28 16.28 -18.98 -0.81
CA SER A 28 15.76 -20.33 -0.65
C SER A 28 15.17 -20.45 0.75
N LEU A 29 13.84 -20.35 0.84
CA LEU A 29 13.11 -20.72 2.05
C LEU A 29 12.96 -22.24 2.12
N ALA A 30 13.15 -22.79 3.33
CA ALA A 30 12.88 -24.19 3.61
C ALA A 30 11.37 -24.46 3.46
N ALA A 31 11.01 -25.67 3.02
CA ALA A 31 9.62 -26.09 2.93
C ALA A 31 8.96 -26.01 4.32
N GLY A 32 7.99 -25.10 4.49
CA GLY A 32 7.19 -24.97 5.72
C GLY A 32 7.39 -23.68 6.54
N SER A 33 8.22 -22.72 6.12
CA SER A 33 8.18 -21.37 6.69
C SER A 33 7.02 -20.57 6.10
N ASP A 34 6.29 -19.83 6.95
CA ASP A 34 5.19 -18.96 6.51
C ASP A 34 5.74 -17.89 5.55
N VAL A 35 5.37 -18.01 4.26
CA VAL A 35 5.97 -17.26 3.15
C VAL A 35 5.74 -15.75 3.30
N ASP A 36 4.73 -15.36 4.08
CA ASP A 36 4.27 -13.99 4.27
C ASP A 36 5.09 -13.18 5.30
N ALA A 37 5.79 -13.82 6.25
CA ALA A 37 6.50 -13.09 7.32
C ALA A 37 7.75 -12.35 6.83
N ASP A 38 8.35 -12.85 5.73
CA ASP A 38 9.56 -12.31 5.11
C ASP A 38 9.31 -11.88 3.64
N PHE A 39 8.05 -11.91 3.17
CA PHE A 39 7.73 -11.44 1.83
C PHE A 39 7.96 -9.92 1.75
N ARG A 40 8.79 -9.51 0.81
CA ARG A 40 9.04 -8.11 0.46
C ARG A 40 8.92 -7.99 -1.04
N ASP A 41 8.26 -6.93 -1.48
CA ASP A 41 8.35 -6.56 -2.89
C ASP A 41 9.84 -6.34 -3.28
N PRO A 42 10.31 -6.94 -4.38
CA PRO A 42 11.63 -6.67 -4.94
C PRO A 42 11.79 -5.17 -5.20
N ASN A 43 12.95 -4.63 -4.83
CA ASN A 43 13.19 -3.19 -4.84
C ASN A 43 14.62 -2.81 -5.26
N GLU A 44 15.24 -3.66 -6.08
CA GLU A 44 16.61 -3.50 -6.56
C GLU A 44 16.73 -2.20 -7.35
N SER A 45 17.64 -1.32 -6.94
CA SER A 45 17.87 -0.02 -7.58
C SER A 45 18.93 -0.06 -8.69
N GLY A 46 19.54 -1.22 -8.92
CA GLY A 46 20.60 -1.37 -9.91
C GLY A 46 20.11 -1.16 -11.34
N ASP A 47 21.00 -0.67 -12.19
CA ASP A 47 20.79 -0.62 -13.63
C ASP A 47 20.56 -2.03 -14.21
N GLY A 48 19.68 -2.12 -15.20
CA GLY A 48 19.39 -3.35 -15.92
C GLY A 48 18.47 -4.33 -15.19
N TYR A 49 17.94 -3.99 -14.01
CA TYR A 49 16.97 -4.86 -13.34
C TYR A 49 15.57 -4.71 -13.94
N GLN A 50 14.97 -5.85 -14.28
CA GLN A 50 13.54 -5.97 -14.56
C GLN A 50 12.86 -6.57 -13.33
N ILE A 51 12.03 -5.75 -12.72
CA ILE A 51 11.20 -6.10 -11.57
C ILE A 51 9.78 -6.31 -12.07
N VAL A 52 9.13 -7.38 -11.60
CA VAL A 52 7.71 -7.63 -11.82
C VAL A 52 7.05 -7.89 -10.47
N ILE A 53 5.92 -7.23 -10.22
CA ILE A 53 5.12 -7.35 -9.00
C ILE A 53 3.66 -7.56 -9.42
N LEU A 54 3.22 -8.80 -9.36
CA LEU A 54 1.87 -9.24 -9.68
C LEU A 54 1.20 -9.63 -8.36
N LYS A 55 0.60 -8.63 -7.73
CA LYS A 55 -0.16 -8.77 -6.50
C LYS A 55 -1.55 -8.18 -6.65
N ASP A 56 -2.42 -8.47 -5.70
CA ASP A 56 -3.71 -7.81 -5.72
C ASP A 56 -3.60 -6.32 -5.45
N GLN A 57 -4.59 -5.57 -5.94
CA GLN A 57 -4.74 -4.16 -5.60
C GLN A 57 -5.62 -4.01 -4.38
N SER A 58 -5.22 -3.13 -3.47
CA SER A 58 -6.05 -2.75 -2.34
C SER A 58 -7.32 -2.04 -2.83
N PRO A 59 -8.50 -2.34 -2.24
CA PRO A 59 -9.74 -1.60 -2.52
C PRO A 59 -9.76 -0.21 -1.86
N VAL A 60 -8.74 0.13 -1.07
CA VAL A 60 -8.60 1.44 -0.40
C VAL A 60 -7.29 2.11 -0.81
N LYS A 61 -7.19 3.42 -0.59
CA LYS A 61 -6.02 4.22 -0.99
C LYS A 61 -5.09 4.57 0.17
N GLY A 62 -5.53 4.41 1.42
CA GLY A 62 -4.66 4.61 2.58
C GLY A 62 -4.81 5.93 3.34
N PHE A 63 -5.51 6.92 2.79
CA PHE A 63 -5.60 8.26 3.38
C PHE A 63 -6.95 8.91 3.12
N SER A 64 -7.28 9.91 3.94
CA SER A 64 -8.47 10.75 3.75
C SER A 64 -8.13 12.06 3.06
N TYR A 65 -9.11 12.67 2.39
CA TYR A 65 -9.08 14.05 1.93
C TYR A 65 -10.50 14.56 1.66
N LEU A 66 -10.66 15.88 1.77
CA LEU A 66 -11.74 16.65 1.17
C LEU A 66 -11.09 17.70 0.28
N MET A 67 -11.64 17.92 -0.92
CA MET A 67 -11.04 18.85 -1.88
C MET A 67 -12.08 19.59 -2.72
N ASP A 68 -11.70 20.76 -3.20
CA ASP A 68 -12.35 21.43 -4.33
C ASP A 68 -11.60 21.11 -5.63
N GLY A 69 -12.25 20.38 -6.53
CA GLY A 69 -11.74 20.01 -7.86
C GLY A 69 -12.08 21.01 -8.96
N SER A 70 -12.79 22.10 -8.66
CA SER A 70 -13.11 23.16 -9.62
C SER A 70 -11.99 24.18 -9.82
N GLN A 71 -11.04 24.25 -8.88
CA GLN A 71 -9.86 25.12 -8.99
C GLN A 71 -8.89 24.55 -10.02
N GLN A 72 -8.34 25.41 -10.88
CA GLN A 72 -7.45 25.10 -12.03
C GLN A 72 -6.11 24.42 -11.68
N ALA A 73 -5.93 23.98 -10.44
CA ALA A 73 -4.88 23.04 -10.11
C ALA A 73 -5.23 21.67 -10.67
N SER A 74 -4.31 21.02 -11.41
CA SER A 74 -4.56 19.70 -12.02
C SER A 74 -5.08 18.62 -11.04
N TRP A 75 -5.02 18.86 -9.72
CA TRP A 75 -5.48 17.96 -8.65
C TRP A 75 -6.27 18.66 -7.53
N GLY A 76 -6.81 19.87 -7.75
CA GLY A 76 -7.60 20.62 -6.75
C GLY A 76 -6.84 21.02 -5.48
N LYS A 77 -7.54 21.70 -4.54
CA LYS A 77 -6.99 22.12 -3.24
C LYS A 77 -7.75 21.43 -2.09
N THR A 78 -7.04 20.96 -1.06
CA THR A 78 -7.62 20.22 0.09
C THR A 78 -8.20 21.14 1.15
N CYS A 79 -9.17 20.63 1.91
CA CYS A 79 -9.94 21.38 2.90
C CYS A 79 -10.01 20.60 4.22
N SER A 80 -10.02 21.31 5.35
CA SER A 80 -10.23 20.70 6.67
C SER A 80 -11.72 20.53 7.02
N SER A 81 -12.60 21.24 6.32
CA SER A 81 -14.05 21.10 6.39
C SER A 81 -14.71 21.72 5.15
N ILE A 82 -16.02 21.56 5.01
CA ILE A 82 -16.78 22.19 3.92
C ILE A 82 -16.97 23.71 4.10
N SER A 83 -16.69 24.23 5.30
CA SER A 83 -16.77 25.66 5.61
C SER A 83 -15.44 26.39 5.47
N ASP A 84 -14.34 25.66 5.29
CA ASP A 84 -13.01 26.26 5.17
C ASP A 84 -12.67 26.50 3.70
N ASP A 85 -12.04 27.63 3.39
CA ASP A 85 -11.39 27.83 2.10
C ASP A 85 -10.40 26.68 1.86
N PRO A 86 -10.37 26.08 0.66
CA PRO A 86 -11.01 26.46 -0.60
C PRO A 86 -12.41 25.85 -0.83
N CYS A 87 -12.92 25.01 0.08
CA CYS A 87 -14.22 24.35 -0.06
C CYS A 87 -15.40 25.25 0.32
N ALA A 88 -15.15 26.38 0.96
CA ALA A 88 -16.17 27.34 1.33
C ALA A 88 -16.86 27.92 0.09
N GLY A 89 -18.19 27.98 0.09
CA GLY A 89 -18.99 28.55 -1.00
C GLY A 89 -19.88 27.51 -1.68
N ASP A 90 -19.81 27.42 -3.01
CA ASP A 90 -20.57 26.42 -3.78
C ASP A 90 -19.84 25.08 -3.78
N PRO A 91 -20.38 24.04 -3.12
CA PRO A 91 -19.74 22.74 -3.04
C PRO A 91 -19.76 21.96 -4.37
N GLY A 92 -20.38 22.48 -5.44
CA GLY A 92 -20.58 21.84 -6.75
C GLY A 92 -19.35 21.33 -7.51
N GLY A 93 -18.13 21.50 -6.98
CA GLY A 93 -16.89 20.92 -7.48
C GLY A 93 -16.13 20.05 -6.47
N THR A 94 -16.70 19.83 -5.29
CA THR A 94 -15.99 19.19 -4.18
C THR A 94 -16.12 17.66 -4.22
N SER A 95 -15.04 16.99 -3.83
CA SER A 95 -14.99 15.54 -3.71
C SER A 95 -14.26 15.12 -2.43
N PHE A 96 -14.56 13.92 -1.96
CA PHE A 96 -13.97 13.39 -0.74
C PHE A 96 -13.55 11.94 -0.90
N GLN A 97 -12.59 11.56 -0.06
CA GLN A 97 -12.29 10.19 0.29
C GLN A 97 -12.10 10.15 1.80
N ALA A 98 -12.89 9.36 2.51
CA ALA A 98 -12.85 9.26 3.96
C ALA A 98 -12.52 7.83 4.38
N LEU A 99 -11.50 7.68 5.22
CA LEU A 99 -11.37 6.51 6.07
C LEU A 99 -12.21 6.73 7.32
N LEU A 100 -13.28 5.94 7.43
CA LEU A 100 -14.26 6.06 8.51
C LEU A 100 -13.63 5.66 9.85
N GLN A 101 -13.94 6.47 10.86
CA GLN A 101 -13.49 6.26 12.23
C GLN A 101 -14.50 5.41 13.01
N PRO A 102 -14.14 4.85 14.18
CA PRO A 102 -15.10 4.20 15.06
C PRO A 102 -16.22 5.17 15.48
N CYS A 103 -17.44 4.66 15.64
CA CYS A 103 -18.55 5.49 16.08
C CYS A 103 -18.31 6.02 17.50
N ALA A 104 -18.39 7.34 17.69
CA ALA A 104 -18.36 7.98 19.00
C ALA A 104 -19.70 7.84 19.74
N THR A 105 -20.81 7.70 19.01
CA THR A 105 -22.13 7.47 19.59
C THR A 105 -22.88 6.34 18.87
N ALA A 106 -23.81 5.69 19.56
CA ALA A 106 -24.59 4.58 19.01
C ALA A 106 -25.49 4.95 17.82
N ASN A 107 -25.74 6.25 17.57
CA ASN A 107 -26.57 6.72 16.47
C ASN A 107 -25.78 7.42 15.35
N GLN A 108 -24.45 7.52 15.51
CA GLN A 108 -23.61 8.12 14.49
C GLN A 108 -23.71 7.32 13.18
N LEU A 109 -23.70 8.06 12.08
CA LEU A 109 -23.62 7.52 10.72
C LEU A 109 -22.22 7.80 10.18
N ASP A 110 -21.86 7.06 9.13
CA ASP A 110 -20.56 7.10 8.48
C ASP A 110 -19.40 6.79 9.45
N CYS A 111 -19.51 5.63 10.10
CA CYS A 111 -18.54 5.16 11.09
C CYS A 111 -18.54 3.62 11.22
N ILE A 112 -17.45 3.09 11.78
CA ILE A 112 -17.32 1.67 12.12
C ILE A 112 -18.03 1.44 13.45
N SER A 113 -19.15 0.71 13.45
CA SER A 113 -19.92 0.44 14.67
C SER A 113 -19.41 -0.77 15.43
N GLU A 114 -18.82 -1.74 14.74
CA GLU A 114 -18.27 -2.95 15.35
C GLU A 114 -17.17 -3.56 14.48
N PHE A 115 -16.08 -4.01 15.09
CA PHE A 115 -15.07 -4.85 14.45
C PHE A 115 -14.66 -5.95 15.42
N GLY A 116 -14.41 -7.16 14.90
CA GLY A 116 -14.06 -8.29 15.74
C GLY A 116 -13.87 -9.60 14.99
N VAL A 117 -13.79 -10.68 15.75
CA VAL A 117 -13.69 -12.05 15.24
C VAL A 117 -15.04 -12.73 15.38
N SER A 118 -15.48 -13.43 14.36
CA SER A 118 -16.73 -14.20 14.39
C SER A 118 -16.46 -15.68 14.60
N THR A 119 -17.30 -16.32 15.41
CA THR A 119 -17.36 -17.79 15.50
C THR A 119 -18.31 -18.35 14.44
N GLU A 120 -18.36 -19.67 14.28
CA GLU A 120 -19.28 -20.33 13.33
C GLU A 120 -20.78 -20.04 13.62
N ALA A 121 -21.11 -19.59 14.83
CA ALA A 121 -22.47 -19.19 15.21
C ALA A 121 -22.80 -17.71 14.90
N ASN A 122 -21.93 -17.00 14.15
CA ASN A 122 -22.04 -15.57 13.85
C ASN A 122 -22.03 -14.63 15.07
N ALA A 123 -21.73 -15.15 16.25
CA ALA A 123 -21.45 -14.34 17.43
C ALA A 123 -20.10 -13.64 17.24
N ILE A 124 -20.11 -12.32 17.36
CA ILE A 124 -18.93 -11.46 17.24
C ILE A 124 -18.27 -11.35 18.62
N THR A 125 -16.97 -11.62 18.67
CA THR A 125 -16.10 -11.24 19.78
C THR A 125 -15.45 -9.91 19.42
N PRO A 126 -15.84 -8.80 20.07
CA PRO A 126 -15.35 -7.48 19.70
C PRO A 126 -13.82 -7.36 19.84
N ALA A 127 -13.22 -6.67 18.88
CA ALA A 127 -11.85 -6.19 18.97
C ALA A 127 -11.80 -4.87 19.75
N ASN A 128 -10.63 -4.53 20.29
CA ASN A 128 -10.43 -3.28 21.00
C ASN A 128 -9.83 -2.25 20.05
N PHE A 129 -10.49 -1.12 19.85
CA PHE A 129 -9.87 0.02 19.17
C PHE A 129 -8.73 0.55 20.04
N ILE A 130 -7.54 0.70 19.46
CA ILE A 130 -6.33 1.14 20.17
C ILE A 130 -5.77 2.48 19.65
N GLY A 131 -6.37 3.06 18.61
CA GLY A 131 -6.00 4.37 18.07
C GLY A 131 -5.87 4.37 16.56
N ASN A 132 -5.21 5.39 16.04
CA ASN A 132 -4.98 5.60 14.61
C ASN A 132 -3.50 5.55 14.28
N PHE A 133 -3.17 5.18 13.05
CA PHE A 133 -1.80 5.27 12.55
C PHE A 133 -1.75 5.82 11.12
N PRO A 134 -1.14 6.99 10.89
CA PRO A 134 -0.60 7.92 11.91
C PRO A 134 -1.65 8.39 12.91
N THR A 135 -1.23 8.94 14.05
CA THR A 135 -2.17 9.52 15.03
C THR A 135 -3.01 10.66 14.46
N THR A 136 -2.47 11.38 13.47
CA THR A 136 -3.14 12.46 12.73
C THR A 136 -2.70 12.39 11.27
N GLY A 137 -3.65 12.49 10.35
CA GLY A 137 -3.39 12.56 8.92
C GLY A 137 -3.22 14.00 8.49
N ARG A 138 -2.44 14.20 7.41
CA ARG A 138 -2.19 15.54 6.84
C ARG A 138 -3.46 16.19 6.28
N HIS A 139 -4.36 15.36 5.80
CA HIS A 139 -5.57 15.73 5.05
C HIS A 139 -6.83 15.22 5.75
N ASP A 140 -6.75 15.03 7.07
CA ASP A 140 -7.92 14.75 7.90
C ASP A 140 -8.90 15.92 7.81
N PHE A 141 -10.19 15.63 7.80
CA PHE A 141 -11.21 16.66 7.66
C PHE A 141 -12.47 16.32 8.45
N SER A 142 -13.13 17.36 8.95
CA SER A 142 -14.43 17.24 9.60
C SER A 142 -15.53 17.11 8.55
N GLY A 143 -16.37 16.09 8.72
CA GLY A 143 -17.56 15.90 7.92
C GLY A 143 -18.72 16.81 8.33
N ASP A 144 -19.81 16.71 7.58
CA ASP A 144 -21.09 17.36 7.85
C ASP A 144 -22.24 16.35 7.63
N PRO A 145 -22.85 15.82 8.70
CA PRO A 145 -23.98 14.90 8.60
C PRO A 145 -25.19 15.46 7.86
N ALA A 146 -25.41 16.78 7.86
CA ALA A 146 -26.53 17.41 7.16
C ALA A 146 -26.35 17.33 5.64
N LEU A 147 -25.10 17.33 5.18
CA LEU A 147 -24.73 17.15 3.77
C LEU A 147 -24.37 15.70 3.44
N LYS A 148 -24.50 14.76 4.39
CA LYS A 148 -24.03 13.37 4.27
C LYS A 148 -22.54 13.25 3.94
N LEU A 149 -21.75 14.25 4.37
CA LEU A 149 -20.30 14.24 4.25
C LEU A 149 -19.71 13.50 5.46
N PRO A 150 -19.04 12.34 5.27
CA PRO A 150 -18.38 11.64 6.36
C PRO A 150 -17.19 12.43 6.91
N THR A 151 -16.78 12.15 8.15
CA THR A 151 -15.50 12.62 8.68
C THR A 151 -14.39 11.67 8.23
N GLY A 152 -13.33 12.22 7.64
CA GLY A 152 -12.16 11.45 7.19
C GLY A 152 -11.00 11.58 8.16
N GLY A 153 -10.40 10.45 8.54
CA GLY A 153 -9.20 10.40 9.38
C GLY A 153 -8.15 9.41 8.87
N PRO A 154 -7.16 9.05 9.70
CA PRO A 154 -6.16 8.04 9.35
C PRO A 154 -6.71 6.61 9.46
N PRO A 155 -5.97 5.61 8.96
CA PRO A 155 -6.26 4.19 9.23
C PRO A 155 -6.45 3.91 10.73
N THR A 156 -7.38 3.01 11.04
CA THR A 156 -7.70 2.64 12.43
C THR A 156 -6.92 1.40 12.85
N LEU A 157 -6.46 1.35 14.09
CA LEU A 157 -5.77 0.22 14.68
C LEU A 157 -6.64 -0.47 15.72
N TRP A 158 -6.67 -1.79 15.65
CA TRP A 158 -7.48 -2.64 16.52
C TRP A 158 -6.65 -3.79 17.07
N SER A 159 -6.75 -4.03 18.38
CA SER A 159 -6.17 -5.20 19.02
C SER A 159 -7.17 -6.36 19.01
N VAL A 160 -6.74 -7.52 18.50
CA VAL A 160 -7.51 -8.75 18.39
C VAL A 160 -6.76 -9.91 19.09
N PRO A 161 -6.75 -9.97 20.44
CA PRO A 161 -5.97 -10.97 21.18
C PRO A 161 -6.40 -12.42 20.91
N SER A 162 -7.64 -12.64 20.47
CA SER A 162 -8.19 -13.97 20.16
C SER A 162 -7.67 -14.56 18.85
N LYS A 163 -7.07 -13.75 17.99
CA LYS A 163 -6.46 -14.15 16.72
C LYS A 163 -5.14 -13.39 16.54
N PRO A 164 -4.07 -13.76 17.28
CA PRO A 164 -2.77 -13.14 17.08
C PRO A 164 -2.14 -13.60 15.75
N HIS A 165 -1.21 -12.78 15.24
CA HIS A 165 -0.33 -13.07 14.11
C HIS A 165 1.14 -13.03 14.59
N ALA A 166 2.11 -13.31 13.72
CA ALA A 166 3.52 -13.44 14.10
C ALA A 166 4.10 -12.18 14.77
N GLY A 167 3.67 -11.00 14.34
CA GLY A 167 4.06 -9.71 14.91
C GLY A 167 3.21 -9.18 16.07
N GLY A 168 2.30 -9.97 16.64
CA GLY A 168 1.46 -9.55 17.77
C GLY A 168 -0.03 -9.78 17.53
N SER A 169 -0.87 -8.79 17.84
CA SER A 169 -2.32 -8.90 17.73
C SER A 169 -2.97 -7.64 17.15
N THR A 170 -2.21 -6.82 16.45
CA THR A 170 -2.66 -5.53 15.95
C THR A 170 -3.09 -5.64 14.49
N TYR A 171 -4.27 -5.13 14.20
CA TYR A 171 -4.85 -5.11 12.87
C TYR A 171 -5.09 -3.67 12.46
N MET A 172 -4.64 -3.30 11.26
CA MET A 172 -5.04 -2.08 10.60
C MET A 172 -6.37 -2.36 9.88
N VAL A 173 -7.37 -1.53 10.16
CA VAL A 173 -8.71 -1.61 9.56
C VAL A 173 -8.99 -0.29 8.86
N GLN A 174 -9.33 -0.38 7.57
CA GLN A 174 -9.58 0.75 6.71
C GLN A 174 -10.93 0.56 6.05
N VAL A 175 -11.90 1.37 6.43
CA VAL A 175 -13.20 1.44 5.77
C VAL A 175 -13.23 2.74 4.99
N GLN A 176 -13.12 2.65 3.68
CA GLN A 176 -13.07 3.81 2.80
C GLN A 176 -14.43 4.07 2.18
N THR A 177 -14.85 5.33 2.19
CA THR A 177 -15.91 5.85 1.33
C THR A 177 -15.34 6.97 0.45
N SER A 178 -15.79 7.07 -0.79
CA SER A 178 -15.44 8.19 -1.66
C SER A 178 -16.65 8.67 -2.44
N GLY A 179 -16.59 9.90 -2.90
CA GLY A 179 -17.68 10.51 -3.63
C GLY A 179 -17.50 12.00 -3.86
N GLY A 180 -18.60 12.66 -4.21
CA GLY A 180 -18.58 14.10 -4.48
C GLY A 180 -19.95 14.73 -4.28
N PHE A 181 -19.96 16.05 -4.25
CA PHE A 181 -21.19 16.81 -4.04
C PHE A 181 -22.09 16.74 -5.27
N GLN A 182 -23.32 16.28 -5.08
CA GLN A 182 -24.32 16.16 -6.14
C GLN A 182 -25.72 16.45 -5.58
N SER A 183 -26.47 17.32 -6.25
CA SER A 183 -27.89 17.56 -5.93
C SER A 183 -28.17 17.98 -4.48
N GLY A 184 -27.26 18.74 -3.84
CA GLY A 184 -27.46 19.30 -2.51
C GLY A 184 -26.86 18.49 -1.36
N GLU A 185 -26.28 17.32 -1.64
CA GLU A 185 -25.63 16.44 -0.66
C GLU A 185 -24.41 15.73 -1.28
N TYR A 186 -23.55 15.15 -0.45
CA TYR A 186 -22.47 14.28 -0.94
C TYR A 186 -23.01 12.90 -1.27
N GLY A 187 -22.76 12.41 -2.48
CA GLY A 187 -23.14 11.06 -2.89
C GLY A 187 -22.04 10.04 -2.56
N LEU A 188 -22.44 8.83 -2.16
CA LEU A 188 -21.52 7.69 -2.03
C LEU A 188 -21.28 7.03 -3.40
N SER A 189 -20.03 7.09 -3.88
CA SER A 189 -19.60 6.51 -5.16
C SER A 189 -18.86 5.19 -4.97
N GLU A 190 -17.93 5.13 -4.02
CA GLU A 190 -17.15 3.92 -3.74
C GLU A 190 -17.20 3.57 -2.25
N PHE A 191 -17.17 2.27 -1.97
CA PHE A 191 -17.11 1.72 -0.62
C PHE A 191 -16.14 0.54 -0.62
N GLY A 192 -15.15 0.59 0.26
CA GLY A 192 -14.10 -0.42 0.38
C GLY A 192 -13.81 -0.75 1.85
N ILE A 193 -13.49 -2.01 2.11
CA ILE A 193 -13.02 -2.46 3.41
C ILE A 193 -11.72 -3.23 3.19
N GLU A 194 -10.67 -2.83 3.90
CA GLU A 194 -9.43 -3.59 4.01
C GLU A 194 -9.08 -3.82 5.47
N ILE A 195 -8.69 -5.05 5.78
CA ILE A 195 -8.18 -5.48 7.08
C ILE A 195 -6.80 -6.05 6.82
N GLN A 196 -5.80 -5.66 7.60
CA GLN A 196 -4.42 -6.15 7.46
C GLN A 196 -3.81 -6.39 8.83
N PRO A 197 -3.23 -7.58 9.11
CA PRO A 197 -2.43 -7.80 10.31
C PRO A 197 -1.13 -6.99 10.20
N ILE A 198 -0.79 -6.24 11.25
CA ILE A 198 0.37 -5.36 11.25
C ILE A 198 1.17 -5.41 12.56
N GLU A 199 2.43 -5.01 12.47
CA GLU A 199 3.26 -4.70 13.62
C GLU A 199 3.90 -3.32 13.40
N LEU A 200 3.78 -2.44 14.38
CA LEU A 200 4.47 -1.15 14.35
C LEU A 200 5.92 -1.37 14.79
N VAL A 201 6.84 -1.35 13.83
CA VAL A 201 8.28 -1.45 14.08
C VAL A 201 8.94 -0.09 13.85
N PRO A 202 9.99 0.29 14.62
CA PRO A 202 10.74 1.50 14.33
C PRO A 202 11.26 1.50 12.89
N ASP A 203 11.14 2.63 12.20
CA ASP A 203 11.77 2.82 10.89
C ASP A 203 13.23 3.28 11.08
N ILE A 204 14.13 2.85 10.18
CA ILE A 204 15.60 2.99 10.33
C ILE A 204 16.09 4.39 9.90
N CYS A 205 15.19 5.29 9.52
CA CYS A 205 15.54 6.67 9.16
C CYS A 205 15.87 7.52 10.42
N ILE A 206 17.04 7.28 11.02
CA ILE A 206 17.59 8.12 12.09
C ILE A 206 18.51 9.18 11.45
N PRO A 207 18.23 10.49 11.59
CA PRO A 207 19.11 11.54 11.12
C PRO A 207 20.55 11.36 11.65
N GLY A 208 21.52 11.20 10.75
CA GLY A 208 22.94 11.09 11.11
C GLY A 208 23.46 9.68 11.42
N GLN A 209 22.67 8.61 11.22
CA GLN A 209 23.15 7.22 11.30
C GLN A 209 22.87 6.45 9.99
N GLY A 210 23.78 6.57 9.01
CA GLY A 210 23.78 5.75 7.80
C GLY A 210 24.13 6.51 6.52
N THR A 211 24.41 5.78 5.44
CA THR A 211 24.68 6.32 4.10
C THR A 211 23.41 6.54 3.25
N GLN A 212 22.21 6.30 3.79
CA GLN A 212 20.94 6.46 3.08
C GLN A 212 20.36 7.86 3.34
N SER A 213 19.96 8.56 2.27
CA SER A 213 19.19 9.81 2.40
C SER A 213 17.80 9.49 2.94
N CYS A 214 17.40 10.23 3.97
CA CYS A 214 16.03 10.28 4.44
C CYS A 214 15.32 11.39 3.68
N ASP A 215 14.34 11.03 2.86
CA ASP A 215 13.51 12.03 2.20
C ASP A 215 12.18 12.15 2.95
N GLU A 216 11.89 13.38 3.38
CA GLU A 216 10.58 13.74 3.91
C GLU A 216 9.56 13.65 2.78
N ASP A 217 8.34 13.19 3.09
CA ASP A 217 7.21 13.22 2.16
C ASP A 217 7.41 12.33 0.91
N GLN A 218 7.99 11.13 1.08
CA GLN A 218 8.18 10.11 0.03
C GLN A 218 7.47 8.77 0.34
N GLY A 219 6.42 8.83 1.17
CA GLY A 219 5.59 7.70 1.64
C GLY A 219 4.91 6.87 0.55
N LEU A 220 4.48 5.65 0.90
CA LEU A 220 3.43 4.98 0.15
C LEU A 220 2.16 5.83 0.17
N GLY A 221 1.52 5.99 -0.99
CA GLY A 221 0.35 6.84 -1.14
C GLY A 221 0.68 8.34 -1.17
N PHE A 222 1.96 8.73 -1.23
CA PHE A 222 2.39 10.11 -1.48
C PHE A 222 2.48 10.39 -2.99
N TYR A 223 1.66 11.29 -3.50
CA TYR A 223 1.58 11.65 -4.92
C TYR A 223 1.94 13.12 -5.12
N ASP A 224 2.85 13.40 -6.05
CA ASP A 224 3.17 14.76 -6.49
C ASP A 224 2.03 15.32 -7.37
N ILE A 225 1.55 16.51 -7.02
CA ILE A 225 0.68 17.34 -7.85
C ILE A 225 1.55 18.16 -8.80
N PRO A 226 1.28 18.16 -10.12
CA PRO A 226 1.82 19.14 -11.05
C PRO A 226 1.46 20.56 -10.57
N ILE A 227 2.48 21.34 -10.28
CA ILE A 227 2.41 22.66 -9.62
C ILE A 227 1.33 23.54 -10.27
N SER A 228 0.35 23.95 -9.48
CA SER A 228 -0.48 25.13 -9.77
C SER A 228 0.02 26.27 -8.89
N ASP A 229 0.26 27.41 -9.53
CA ASP A 229 0.60 28.75 -9.03
C ASP A 229 1.23 28.92 -7.64
N ILE A 230 2.36 29.64 -7.61
CA ILE A 230 3.07 29.99 -6.38
C ILE A 230 2.21 30.95 -5.55
N GLU A 231 1.87 30.52 -4.33
CA GLU A 231 1.15 31.36 -3.36
C GLU A 231 2.14 31.96 -2.36
N TYR A 232 1.87 33.20 -1.97
CA TYR A 232 2.68 33.96 -1.02
C TYR A 232 1.80 34.39 0.16
N ASP A 233 2.35 34.43 1.36
CA ASP A 233 1.70 35.06 2.51
C ASP A 233 1.65 36.59 2.34
N ASP A 234 0.96 37.27 3.26
CA ASP A 234 0.85 38.73 3.25
C ASP A 234 2.21 39.45 3.43
N ASP A 235 3.24 38.72 3.87
CA ASP A 235 4.62 39.20 4.05
C ASP A 235 5.50 38.89 2.81
N GLY A 236 4.94 38.27 1.76
CA GLY A 236 5.65 37.92 0.53
C GLY A 236 6.54 36.68 0.65
N ASN A 237 6.43 35.90 1.72
CA ASN A 237 7.08 34.60 1.81
C ASN A 237 6.26 33.58 1.02
N GLU A 238 6.95 32.76 0.24
CA GLU A 238 6.31 31.63 -0.42
C GLU A 238 5.70 30.69 0.62
N LEU A 239 4.39 30.48 0.52
CA LEU A 239 3.68 29.54 1.38
C LEU A 239 4.18 28.11 1.09
N PRO A 240 4.25 27.23 2.10
CA PRO A 240 4.63 25.84 1.88
C PRO A 240 3.76 25.23 0.80
N ARG A 241 4.39 24.88 -0.34
CA ARG A 241 3.73 24.18 -1.44
C ARG A 241 3.16 22.87 -0.92
N GLN A 242 1.86 22.81 -0.63
CA GLN A 242 1.18 21.53 -0.40
C GLN A 242 0.90 20.87 -1.75
N THR A 243 1.96 20.58 -2.51
CA THR A 243 1.89 19.96 -3.84
C THR A 243 1.80 18.43 -3.74
N ARG A 244 1.33 17.87 -2.61
CA ARG A 244 1.43 16.43 -2.36
C ARG A 244 0.25 15.84 -1.56
N TRP A 245 -0.28 14.74 -2.07
CA TRP A 245 -1.41 13.99 -1.49
C TRP A 245 -0.91 12.71 -0.86
N GLY A 246 -1.33 12.38 0.36
CA GLY A 246 -0.95 11.12 1.01
C GLY A 246 -0.71 11.20 2.51
N LEU A 247 -0.19 10.11 3.08
CA LEU A 247 0.20 10.02 4.49
C LEU A 247 1.57 10.66 4.71
N ALA A 248 1.61 11.75 5.48
CA ALA A 248 2.86 12.45 5.77
C ALA A 248 3.85 11.51 6.45
N SER A 249 4.94 11.17 5.76
CA SER A 249 5.97 10.31 6.31
C SER A 249 7.35 10.67 5.85
N ARG A 250 8.30 10.57 6.77
CA ARG A 250 9.70 10.31 6.46
C ARG A 250 9.81 8.86 6.03
N VAL A 251 10.50 8.59 4.93
CA VAL A 251 10.67 7.21 4.44
C VAL A 251 12.14 6.87 4.49
N SER A 252 12.50 5.86 5.29
CA SER A 252 13.65 5.04 4.93
C SER A 252 13.28 4.23 3.69
N MET A 253 14.19 4.09 2.71
CA MET A 253 14.09 3.04 1.69
C MET A 253 14.33 1.65 2.32
N SER A 254 13.62 1.35 3.41
CA SER A 254 13.88 0.26 4.33
C SER A 254 13.55 -1.09 3.70
N ASN A 255 14.04 -2.14 4.37
CA ASN A 255 13.95 -3.52 3.94
C ASN A 255 12.61 -4.21 4.24
N ASN A 256 11.58 -3.47 4.69
CA ASN A 256 10.34 -4.05 5.22
C ASN A 256 9.13 -3.81 4.28
N ASP A 257 8.19 -4.77 4.21
CA ASP A 257 6.89 -4.62 3.54
C ASP A 257 5.93 -3.80 4.43
N CYS A 258 6.12 -2.48 4.43
CA CYS A 258 5.31 -1.53 5.20
C CYS A 258 4.03 -1.19 4.44
N ILE A 259 2.87 -1.25 5.09
CA ILE A 259 1.60 -0.76 4.52
C ILE A 259 1.52 0.76 4.65
N VAL A 260 1.90 1.27 5.82
CA VAL A 260 1.99 2.69 6.15
C VAL A 260 3.34 2.95 6.78
N LEU A 261 3.98 4.02 6.34
CA LEU A 261 5.10 4.65 7.03
C LEU A 261 4.56 5.94 7.63
N ALA A 262 4.81 6.18 8.91
CA ALA A 262 4.55 7.46 9.57
C ALA A 262 5.22 7.50 10.95
N GLN A 263 5.47 8.70 11.48
CA GLN A 263 5.92 8.90 12.86
C GLN A 263 7.16 8.05 13.24
N ASP A 264 8.10 7.94 12.31
CA ASP A 264 9.33 7.13 12.43
C ASP A 264 9.07 5.63 12.70
N GLN A 265 7.92 5.13 12.24
CA GLN A 265 7.50 3.75 12.34
C GLN A 265 7.01 3.21 10.99
N CYS A 266 7.19 1.91 10.81
CA CYS A 266 6.65 1.10 9.73
C CYS A 266 5.54 0.22 10.28
N ALA A 267 4.34 0.31 9.71
CA ALA A 267 3.28 -0.68 9.88
C ALA A 267 3.60 -1.89 8.99
N ARG A 268 4.48 -2.77 9.50
CA ARG A 268 4.94 -3.96 8.80
C ARG A 268 3.80 -4.96 8.69
N ARG A 269 3.49 -5.39 7.47
CA ARG A 269 2.45 -6.38 7.20
C ARG A 269 2.85 -7.76 7.75
N HIS A 270 1.84 -8.51 8.20
CA HIS A 270 1.97 -9.92 8.58
C HIS A 270 0.91 -10.78 7.89
N ALA A 271 1.19 -12.08 7.84
CA ALA A 271 0.24 -13.10 7.41
C ALA A 271 -1.02 -13.06 8.30
N PHE A 272 -2.18 -13.35 7.70
CA PHE A 272 -3.36 -13.65 8.51
C PHE A 272 -3.19 -14.99 9.23
N PRO A 273 -3.61 -15.11 10.51
CA PRO A 273 -3.64 -16.40 11.17
C PRO A 273 -4.59 -17.35 10.44
N SER A 274 -4.31 -18.66 10.51
CA SER A 274 -5.16 -19.67 9.89
C SER A 274 -6.59 -19.61 10.43
N ASP A 275 -7.56 -19.83 9.54
CA ASP A 275 -8.98 -19.87 9.86
C ASP A 275 -9.49 -18.61 10.59
N ALA A 276 -8.91 -17.45 10.24
CA ALA A 276 -9.41 -16.18 10.74
C ALA A 276 -10.73 -15.84 10.05
N ARG A 277 -11.77 -15.61 10.86
CA ARG A 277 -13.09 -15.14 10.41
C ARG A 277 -13.36 -13.80 11.07
N PHE A 278 -13.32 -12.74 10.30
CA PHE A 278 -13.54 -11.38 10.80
C PHE A 278 -14.98 -10.96 10.59
N ALA A 279 -15.46 -10.10 11.49
CA ALA A 279 -16.74 -9.43 11.37
C ALA A 279 -16.50 -7.92 11.47
N ILE A 280 -17.17 -7.18 10.60
CA ILE A 280 -17.22 -5.72 10.65
C ILE A 280 -18.64 -5.24 10.40
N LYS A 281 -19.05 -4.22 11.14
CA LYS A 281 -20.29 -3.48 10.93
C LYS A 281 -19.96 -2.01 10.72
N VAL A 282 -20.55 -1.45 9.68
CA VAL A 282 -20.36 -0.06 9.27
C VAL A 282 -21.72 0.57 9.13
N ARG A 283 -21.92 1.70 9.80
CA ARG A 283 -23.12 2.53 9.61
C ARG A 283 -22.81 3.56 8.55
N LEU A 284 -23.64 3.63 7.52
CA LEU A 284 -23.49 4.57 6.42
C LEU A 284 -24.75 5.42 6.31
N SER A 285 -24.59 6.71 6.01
CA SER A 285 -25.71 7.62 5.71
C SER A 285 -26.40 7.27 4.39
N GLN A 286 -25.74 6.50 3.54
CA GLN A 286 -26.23 6.05 2.24
C GLN A 286 -25.87 4.59 1.99
N SER A 287 -26.80 3.85 1.36
CA SER A 287 -26.52 2.49 0.90
C SER A 287 -25.46 2.49 -0.22
N PRO A 288 -24.43 1.63 -0.13
CA PRO A 288 -23.51 1.42 -1.24
C PRO A 288 -24.29 0.90 -2.46
N LYS A 289 -23.90 1.36 -3.66
CA LYS A 289 -24.52 0.96 -4.93
C LYS A 289 -23.60 -0.02 -5.66
N GLY A 290 -24.19 -0.99 -6.35
CA GLY A 290 -23.46 -1.98 -7.15
C GLY A 290 -23.24 -3.32 -6.46
N TRP A 291 -22.35 -4.12 -7.02
CA TRP A 291 -22.02 -5.47 -6.52
C TRP A 291 -20.86 -5.38 -5.54
N LEU A 292 -21.02 -6.00 -4.37
CA LEU A 292 -19.91 -6.20 -3.44
C LEU A 292 -19.07 -7.40 -3.91
N HIS A 293 -17.77 -7.17 -4.05
CA HIS A 293 -16.79 -8.20 -4.35
C HIS A 293 -15.61 -8.06 -3.39
N GLY A 294 -14.89 -9.15 -3.14
CA GLY A 294 -13.74 -9.11 -2.25
C GLY A 294 -13.00 -10.43 -2.21
N ARG A 295 -11.77 -10.38 -1.69
CA ARG A 295 -10.94 -11.57 -1.45
C ARG A 295 -11.25 -12.15 -0.09
N ILE A 296 -12.41 -12.79 -0.03
CA ILE A 296 -12.97 -13.38 1.17
C ILE A 296 -13.63 -14.71 0.82
N SER A 297 -13.66 -15.65 1.76
CA SER A 297 -14.37 -16.92 1.58
C SER A 297 -15.49 -17.06 2.59
N LYS A 298 -16.53 -17.84 2.24
CA LYS A 298 -17.75 -18.02 3.04
C LYS A 298 -18.34 -16.70 3.57
N PRO A 299 -18.56 -15.68 2.71
CA PRO A 299 -19.03 -14.39 3.16
C PRO A 299 -20.50 -14.47 3.58
N GLU A 300 -20.83 -13.80 4.67
CA GLU A 300 -22.18 -13.42 5.07
C GLU A 300 -22.25 -11.89 5.06
N VAL A 301 -23.07 -11.35 4.16
CA VAL A 301 -23.21 -9.91 3.98
C VAL A 301 -24.67 -9.53 4.20
N GLN A 302 -24.89 -8.57 5.07
CA GLN A 302 -26.22 -8.02 5.35
C GLN A 302 -26.18 -6.50 5.22
N ILE A 303 -27.21 -5.93 4.61
CA ILE A 303 -27.41 -4.48 4.54
C ILE A 303 -28.78 -4.23 5.15
N ASN A 304 -28.78 -3.75 6.40
CA ASN A 304 -29.98 -3.50 7.18
C ASN A 304 -30.32 -2.01 7.14
N SER A 305 -31.54 -1.66 6.79
CA SER A 305 -31.98 -0.25 6.81
C SER A 305 -32.04 0.29 8.24
N ILE A 306 -31.49 1.48 8.47
CA ILE A 306 -31.58 2.21 9.74
C ILE A 306 -32.74 3.20 9.65
N SER A 307 -32.64 4.17 8.73
CA SER A 307 -33.67 5.19 8.47
C SER A 307 -33.37 5.95 7.19
N GLY A 308 -34.39 6.27 6.38
CA GLY A 308 -34.17 6.98 5.13
C GLY A 308 -33.21 6.21 4.20
N SER A 309 -32.13 6.85 3.75
CA SER A 309 -31.06 6.22 2.96
C SER A 309 -30.00 5.50 3.81
N ALA A 310 -30.03 5.66 5.13
CA ALA A 310 -29.01 5.14 6.02
C ALA A 310 -29.14 3.64 6.25
N VAL A 311 -28.00 2.94 6.26
CA VAL A 311 -27.92 1.49 6.40
C VAL A 311 -26.81 1.08 7.36
N GLU A 312 -26.96 -0.09 7.97
CA GLU A 312 -25.85 -0.82 8.59
C GLU A 312 -25.43 -1.94 7.63
N VAL A 313 -24.19 -1.87 7.18
CA VAL A 313 -23.54 -2.92 6.38
C VAL A 313 -22.78 -3.83 7.34
N SER A 314 -23.15 -5.11 7.40
CA SER A 314 -22.43 -6.13 8.13
C SER A 314 -21.77 -7.10 7.16
N VAL A 315 -20.46 -7.32 7.35
CA VAL A 315 -19.68 -8.29 6.59
C VAL A 315 -19.00 -9.23 7.57
N ILE A 316 -19.27 -10.52 7.43
CA ILE A 316 -18.58 -11.59 8.17
C ILE A 316 -17.98 -12.53 7.14
N ALA A 317 -16.67 -12.76 7.18
CA ALA A 317 -16.05 -13.66 6.23
C ALA A 317 -14.72 -14.23 6.71
N ASN A 318 -14.34 -15.36 6.09
CA ASN A 318 -13.04 -15.99 6.30
C ASN A 318 -11.99 -15.32 5.42
N THR A 319 -10.76 -15.22 5.94
CA THR A 319 -9.60 -14.82 5.16
C THR A 319 -9.29 -15.85 4.06
N VAL A 320 -8.64 -15.39 3.00
CA VAL A 320 -8.16 -16.26 1.90
C VAL A 320 -6.68 -15.99 1.66
N LYS A 321 -5.95 -17.03 1.28
CA LYS A 321 -4.59 -16.87 0.78
C LYS A 321 -4.65 -16.36 -0.65
N THR A 322 -3.87 -15.32 -0.94
CA THR A 322 -3.78 -14.73 -2.27
C THR A 322 -2.39 -14.96 -2.82
N PRO A 323 -2.25 -15.57 -4.01
CA PRO A 323 -0.94 -15.73 -4.61
C PRO A 323 -0.37 -14.35 -4.97
N VAL A 324 0.92 -14.19 -4.73
CA VAL A 324 1.69 -13.03 -5.16
C VAL A 324 2.88 -13.54 -5.95
N VAL A 325 3.09 -12.96 -7.12
CA VAL A 325 4.26 -13.23 -7.94
C VAL A 325 5.09 -11.96 -7.98
N ALA A 326 6.21 -11.96 -7.27
CA ALA A 326 7.12 -10.82 -7.27
C ALA A 326 8.56 -11.31 -7.43
N THR A 327 9.26 -10.80 -8.43
CA THR A 327 10.66 -11.17 -8.69
C THR A 327 11.43 -10.02 -9.34
N SER A 328 12.75 -10.10 -9.21
CA SER A 328 13.71 -9.17 -9.80
C SER A 328 14.77 -9.98 -10.54
N THR A 329 15.02 -9.62 -11.79
CA THR A 329 15.98 -10.34 -12.62
C THR A 329 16.76 -9.34 -13.48
N PRO A 330 18.11 -9.42 -13.51
CA PRO A 330 18.89 -8.66 -14.46
C PRO A 330 18.44 -8.94 -15.89
N TRP A 331 18.37 -7.92 -16.72
CA TRP A 331 17.86 -7.99 -18.09
C TRP A 331 18.57 -9.06 -18.91
N SER A 332 19.89 -9.12 -18.81
CA SER A 332 20.75 -10.15 -19.42
C SER A 332 20.37 -11.59 -19.07
N ASN A 333 19.77 -11.81 -17.90
CA ASN A 333 19.32 -13.13 -17.44
C ASN A 333 17.86 -13.43 -17.80
N LEU A 334 17.12 -12.46 -18.35
CA LEU A 334 15.75 -12.70 -18.81
C LEU A 334 15.74 -13.57 -20.07
N PRO A 335 14.78 -14.51 -20.19
CA PRO A 335 14.49 -15.19 -21.43
C PRO A 335 14.18 -14.21 -22.56
N THR A 336 14.60 -14.55 -23.79
CA THR A 336 14.38 -13.70 -24.98
C THR A 336 12.90 -13.35 -25.17
N THR A 337 11.98 -14.27 -24.86
CA THR A 337 10.54 -14.02 -24.95
C THR A 337 10.07 -12.88 -24.03
N LEU A 338 10.63 -12.77 -22.83
CA LEU A 338 10.31 -11.69 -21.90
C LEU A 338 11.01 -10.39 -22.32
N GLN A 339 12.28 -10.47 -22.74
CA GLN A 339 12.99 -9.31 -23.27
C GLN A 339 12.22 -8.66 -24.44
N ASP A 340 11.75 -9.46 -25.40
CA ASP A 340 10.98 -8.97 -26.54
C ASP A 340 9.64 -8.33 -26.11
N ALA A 341 8.99 -8.91 -25.10
CA ALA A 341 7.74 -8.36 -24.57
C ALA A 341 7.91 -7.00 -23.88
N TYR A 342 9.07 -6.71 -23.27
CA TYR A 342 9.36 -5.45 -22.60
C TYR A 342 10.07 -4.40 -23.47
N ARG A 343 10.75 -4.82 -24.56
CA ARG A 343 11.50 -3.93 -25.47
C ARG A 343 10.61 -2.95 -26.23
N ALA A 344 9.36 -3.32 -26.53
CA ALA A 344 8.57 -2.61 -27.53
C ALA A 344 8.16 -1.18 -27.14
N THR A 345 7.99 -0.90 -25.84
CA THR A 345 7.37 0.37 -25.38
C THR A 345 7.84 0.86 -24.01
N GLY A 346 8.83 0.23 -23.38
CA GLY A 346 9.15 0.54 -21.98
C GLY A 346 8.22 -0.06 -20.95
N GLY A 347 7.51 -1.12 -21.29
CA GLY A 347 6.72 -1.93 -20.37
C GLY A 347 6.17 -3.14 -21.11
N PHE A 348 5.47 -4.03 -20.41
CA PHE A 348 5.02 -5.30 -21.00
C PHE A 348 3.98 -5.05 -22.10
N ARG A 349 4.31 -5.41 -23.35
CA ARG A 349 3.41 -5.35 -24.53
C ARG A 349 2.63 -4.03 -24.70
N GLY A 350 3.27 -2.88 -24.50
CA GLY A 350 2.60 -1.59 -24.65
C GLY A 350 2.17 -0.93 -23.34
N ALA A 351 2.26 -1.62 -22.21
CA ALA A 351 1.98 -1.02 -20.90
C ALA A 351 3.05 -0.02 -20.50
N SER A 352 2.69 0.90 -19.60
CA SER A 352 3.64 1.71 -18.85
C SER A 352 4.35 0.85 -17.79
N SER A 353 5.59 1.21 -17.46
CA SER A 353 6.27 0.67 -16.29
C SER A 353 6.91 1.81 -15.51
N GLY A 354 7.05 1.63 -14.20
CA GLY A 354 7.84 2.54 -13.37
C GLY A 354 9.31 2.41 -13.72
N THR A 355 10.05 3.51 -13.61
CA THR A 355 11.52 3.49 -13.71
C THR A 355 12.14 4.50 -12.74
N ARG A 356 13.22 4.08 -12.07
CA ARG A 356 14.07 4.97 -11.27
C ARG A 356 15.09 5.72 -12.12
N ASN A 357 15.31 5.26 -13.35
CA ASN A 357 16.20 5.89 -14.30
C ASN A 357 15.40 6.26 -15.57
N PRO A 358 14.70 7.41 -15.57
CA PRO A 358 13.84 7.82 -16.68
C PRO A 358 14.61 8.32 -17.90
N ARG A 359 15.94 8.47 -17.80
CA ARG A 359 16.77 9.12 -18.82
C ARG A 359 17.16 8.22 -19.99
N GLN A 360 16.74 6.95 -20.00
CA GLN A 360 17.22 5.97 -20.95
C GLN A 360 16.08 5.28 -21.68
N THR A 361 16.20 5.21 -23.01
CA THR A 361 15.15 4.68 -23.86
C THR A 361 15.13 3.15 -23.78
N PRO A 362 13.98 2.56 -23.41
CA PRO A 362 13.79 1.12 -23.25
C PRO A 362 14.24 0.26 -24.44
N GLU A 363 14.07 0.81 -25.65
CA GLU A 363 14.29 0.12 -26.90
C GLU A 363 15.79 -0.04 -27.21
N THR A 364 16.63 0.88 -26.71
CA THR A 364 18.04 0.97 -27.09
C THR A 364 19.03 0.67 -25.97
N GLN A 365 18.64 0.84 -24.70
CA GLN A 365 19.53 0.64 -23.54
C GLN A 365 18.84 -0.13 -22.39
N PRO A 366 18.35 -1.35 -22.62
CA PRO A 366 17.62 -2.09 -21.58
C PRO A 366 18.47 -2.47 -20.37
N GLU A 367 19.78 -2.71 -20.54
CA GLU A 367 20.73 -3.03 -19.45
C GLU A 367 21.03 -1.84 -18.53
N ALA A 368 20.62 -0.64 -18.91
CA ALA A 368 20.85 0.57 -18.12
C ALA A 368 19.54 1.06 -17.45
N ARG A 369 18.40 0.49 -17.85
CA ARG A 369 17.08 0.79 -17.29
C ARG A 369 16.80 -0.05 -16.04
N ASN A 370 16.26 0.59 -15.01
CA ASN A 370 15.67 -0.06 -13.84
C ASN A 370 14.14 -0.03 -13.99
N SER A 371 13.51 -1.15 -14.36
CA SER A 371 12.07 -1.19 -14.64
C SER A 371 11.29 -1.92 -13.57
N ILE A 372 10.15 -1.36 -13.17
CA ILE A 372 9.17 -1.99 -12.29
C ILE A 372 7.85 -2.12 -13.04
N SER A 373 7.43 -3.35 -13.31
CA SER A 373 6.11 -3.67 -13.83
C SER A 373 5.19 -4.13 -12.71
N ALA A 374 4.11 -3.38 -12.48
CA ALA A 374 3.11 -3.69 -11.45
C ALA A 374 1.70 -3.49 -12.02
N PRO A 375 1.28 -4.31 -13.00
CA PRO A 375 0.00 -4.12 -13.68
C PRO A 375 -1.18 -4.42 -12.74
N SER A 376 -2.34 -3.84 -13.04
CA SER A 376 -3.59 -4.22 -12.36
C SER A 376 -3.88 -5.70 -12.57
N SER A 377 -4.10 -6.42 -11.46
CA SER A 377 -4.32 -7.87 -11.44
C SER A 377 -5.52 -8.30 -12.30
N TYR A 378 -6.56 -7.48 -12.44
CA TYR A 378 -7.75 -7.80 -13.25
C TYR A 378 -7.63 -7.43 -14.74
N SER A 379 -6.52 -6.79 -15.15
CA SER A 379 -6.38 -6.33 -16.54
C SER A 379 -5.94 -7.46 -17.47
N THR A 380 -6.39 -7.42 -18.72
CA THR A 380 -5.94 -8.37 -19.77
C THR A 380 -4.42 -8.37 -19.91
N THR A 381 -3.79 -7.20 -19.80
CA THR A 381 -2.34 -7.06 -19.89
C THR A 381 -1.64 -7.67 -18.67
N GLY A 382 -2.13 -7.41 -17.45
CA GLY A 382 -1.57 -7.99 -16.23
C GLY A 382 -1.66 -9.52 -16.19
N MET A 383 -2.78 -10.07 -16.66
CA MET A 383 -2.95 -11.53 -16.79
C MET A 383 -2.02 -12.13 -17.86
N ALA A 384 -1.84 -11.45 -19.00
CA ALA A 384 -0.91 -11.87 -20.03
C ALA A 384 0.55 -11.83 -19.55
N GLU A 385 0.91 -10.83 -18.72
CA GLU A 385 2.22 -10.70 -18.11
C GLU A 385 2.47 -11.82 -17.09
N LEU A 386 1.51 -12.10 -16.21
CA LEU A 386 1.57 -13.24 -15.29
C LEU A 386 1.85 -14.55 -16.03
N LEU A 387 1.05 -14.86 -17.06
CA LEU A 387 1.22 -16.08 -17.86
C LEU A 387 2.59 -16.16 -18.54
N ALA A 388 3.17 -15.02 -18.93
CA ALA A 388 4.50 -14.98 -19.53
C ALA A 388 5.62 -15.25 -18.52
N TRP A 389 5.42 -14.90 -17.24
CA TRP A 389 6.38 -15.10 -16.16
C TRP A 389 6.28 -16.47 -15.49
N LEU A 390 5.10 -17.09 -15.43
CA LEU A 390 4.90 -18.40 -14.77
C LEU A 390 5.91 -19.49 -15.16
N PRO A 391 6.34 -19.65 -16.43
CA PRO A 391 7.32 -20.68 -16.79
C PRO A 391 8.73 -20.45 -16.22
N TYR A 392 9.03 -19.22 -15.80
CA TYR A 392 10.38 -18.77 -15.40
C TYR A 392 10.48 -18.50 -13.90
N ILE A 393 9.35 -18.48 -13.22
CA ILE A 393 9.28 -18.34 -11.77
C ILE A 393 9.01 -19.74 -11.24
N ASN A 394 9.92 -20.23 -10.40
CA ASN A 394 9.81 -21.55 -9.77
C ASN A 394 8.78 -21.52 -8.63
N ASP A 395 7.60 -20.94 -8.90
CA ASP A 395 6.51 -20.82 -7.96
C ASP A 395 5.87 -22.21 -7.76
N LYS A 396 5.86 -22.65 -6.50
CA LYS A 396 5.29 -23.92 -6.06
C LYS A 396 4.00 -23.72 -5.27
N SER A 397 3.32 -22.57 -5.42
CA SER A 397 2.04 -22.32 -4.78
C SER A 397 0.95 -23.25 -5.32
N THR A 398 0.87 -24.45 -4.74
CA THR A 398 -0.28 -25.37 -4.82
C THR A 398 -1.25 -25.15 -3.69
#